data_AF-A0A8I1KZZ1-F1
#
_entry.id   AF-A0A8I1KZZ1-F1
#
_cell.length_a   1.000
_cell.length_b   1.000
_cell.length_c   1.000
_cell.angle_alpha   90.00
_cell.angle_beta   90.00
_cell.angle_gamma   90.00
#
_symmetry.space_group_name_H-M   'P 1'
#
loop_
_entity.id
_entity.type
_entity.pdbx_description
1 polymer ?
#
loop_
_entity_poly.entity_id
_entity_poly.type
_entity_poly.pdbx_seq_one_letter_code
_entity_poly.pdbx_strand_id
1 'polypeptide(L)'
;MALNQIWKQQLTLVTYGNEYLRQNLSFNQWRQHHIFDHHSFQFRDLTSQHLLAQHFQVWLEALKKQGTSKLSLHLSSLLNEEQNPNGNIELLPYTHFIVSHQNDKKFAWIFGHELAEWYNNDNEFEAPASQTCELRLETFWRFELNEKLSKKIEADLKNPPWQEIADFMDSELFRSKYAAGFEEPELQNALFDGTNIKSLEPKLALIPENYPADYAHQLLSRTQALADYLEQKKRLANDPLGEELDQEQLINLRNFTQKTDDLFAKLIVKVANHYQTAQMVPVVKASPFEQSNENPQHLKSQHHKGTGSGVIKLIILTIIICALAYYFGL
;
A
#
# COMPACT_ATOMS: atom_id res chain seq x y z
N MET A 1 14.94 3.21 -1.30
CA MET A 1 15.40 2.03 -0.53
C MET A 1 14.25 1.06 -0.65
N ALA A 2 14.48 -0.17 -1.12
CA ALA A 2 13.38 -1.05 -1.51
C ALA A 2 12.33 -1.20 -0.40
N LEU A 3 11.07 -1.23 -0.79
CA LEU A 3 9.96 -1.32 0.15
C LEU A 3 10.06 -2.60 1.01
N ASN A 4 10.02 -2.43 2.35
CA ASN A 4 10.08 -3.55 3.28
C ASN A 4 8.87 -4.46 3.13
N GLN A 5 9.09 -5.77 2.96
CA GLN A 5 8.06 -6.76 2.65
C GLN A 5 6.94 -6.89 3.70
N ILE A 6 7.14 -6.35 4.92
CA ILE A 6 6.14 -6.35 6.00
C ILE A 6 4.79 -5.71 5.61
N TRP A 7 4.78 -4.86 4.57
CA TRP A 7 3.56 -4.27 4.05
C TRP A 7 2.53 -5.32 3.62
N LYS A 8 2.97 -6.52 3.19
CA LYS A 8 2.08 -7.61 2.75
C LYS A 8 1.26 -8.15 3.92
N GLN A 9 1.90 -8.35 5.07
CA GLN A 9 1.24 -8.75 6.31
C GLN A 9 0.33 -7.63 6.81
N GLN A 10 0.76 -6.38 6.76
CA GLN A 10 -0.08 -5.23 7.15
C GLN A 10 -1.32 -5.10 6.25
N LEU A 11 -1.15 -5.19 4.92
CA LEU A 11 -2.24 -5.18 3.95
C LEU A 11 -3.23 -6.29 4.25
N THR A 12 -2.76 -7.53 4.42
CA THR A 12 -3.60 -8.70 4.71
C THR A 12 -4.35 -8.54 6.03
N LEU A 13 -3.69 -8.06 7.09
CA LEU A 13 -4.33 -7.77 8.37
C LEU A 13 -5.44 -6.74 8.24
N VAL A 14 -5.26 -5.71 7.39
CA VAL A 14 -6.28 -4.68 7.16
C VAL A 14 -7.43 -5.21 6.30
N THR A 15 -7.15 -5.87 5.18
CA THR A 15 -8.19 -6.34 4.24
C THR A 15 -9.05 -7.43 4.88
N TYR A 16 -8.43 -8.50 5.37
CA TYR A 16 -9.13 -9.59 6.05
C TYR A 16 -9.67 -9.19 7.43
N GLY A 17 -8.94 -8.36 8.18
CA GLY A 17 -9.40 -7.87 9.48
C GLY A 17 -10.67 -7.04 9.37
N ASN A 18 -10.80 -6.20 8.34
CA ASN A 18 -12.05 -5.47 8.07
C ASN A 18 -13.24 -6.41 7.81
N GLU A 19 -13.03 -7.48 7.05
CA GLU A 19 -14.09 -8.45 6.77
C GLU A 19 -14.48 -9.25 8.02
N TYR A 20 -13.50 -9.56 8.87
CA TYR A 20 -13.76 -10.15 10.17
C TYR A 20 -14.58 -9.22 11.09
N LEU A 21 -14.20 -7.94 11.17
CA LEU A 21 -14.90 -6.94 11.99
C LEU A 21 -16.35 -6.74 11.53
N ARG A 22 -16.61 -6.80 10.23
CA ARG A 22 -17.95 -6.72 9.62
C ARG A 22 -18.75 -8.02 9.67
N GLN A 23 -18.17 -9.10 10.20
CA GLN A 23 -18.76 -10.45 10.25
C GLN A 23 -18.97 -11.11 8.88
N ASN A 24 -18.24 -10.65 7.86
CA ASN A 24 -18.28 -11.20 6.51
C ASN A 24 -17.35 -12.40 6.33
N LEU A 25 -16.39 -12.58 7.25
CA LEU A 25 -15.39 -13.64 7.17
C LEU A 25 -15.04 -14.19 8.55
N SER A 26 -14.89 -15.51 8.65
CA SER A 26 -14.43 -16.18 9.87
C SER A 26 -12.91 -16.39 9.87
N PHE A 27 -12.28 -16.49 11.05
CA PHE A 27 -10.85 -16.81 11.12
C PHE A 27 -10.49 -18.13 10.45
N ASN A 28 -11.39 -19.12 10.44
CA ASN A 28 -11.12 -20.43 9.86
C ASN A 28 -10.72 -20.36 8.38
N GLN A 29 -11.13 -19.30 7.67
CA GLN A 29 -10.86 -19.12 6.24
C GLN A 29 -9.47 -18.55 5.94
N TRP A 30 -8.80 -17.91 6.90
CA TRP A 30 -7.54 -17.19 6.64
C TRP A 30 -6.51 -17.24 7.77
N ARG A 31 -6.79 -18.00 8.83
CA ARG A 31 -5.86 -18.21 9.94
C ARG A 31 -4.52 -18.80 9.49
N GLN A 32 -4.55 -19.67 8.47
CA GLN A 32 -3.38 -20.35 7.92
C GLN A 32 -2.87 -19.64 6.65
N HIS A 33 -3.06 -18.33 6.55
CA HIS A 33 -2.54 -17.58 5.42
C HIS A 33 -1.02 -17.57 5.44
N HIS A 34 -0.42 -18.08 4.36
CA HIS A 34 1.03 -18.29 4.21
C HIS A 34 1.88 -17.03 4.41
N ILE A 35 1.28 -15.85 4.24
CA ILE A 35 1.98 -14.57 4.42
C ILE A 35 2.45 -14.38 5.88
N PHE A 36 1.86 -15.12 6.83
CA PHE A 36 2.19 -15.07 8.25
C PHE A 36 3.14 -16.17 8.72
N ASP A 37 3.50 -17.17 7.91
CA ASP A 37 4.17 -18.40 8.38
C ASP A 37 5.50 -18.18 9.11
N HIS A 38 6.21 -17.08 8.81
CA HIS A 38 7.50 -16.73 9.40
C HIS A 38 7.43 -15.56 10.39
N HIS A 39 6.22 -15.11 10.75
CA HIS A 39 6.00 -13.94 11.59
C HIS A 39 5.15 -14.29 12.81
N SER A 40 5.67 -13.96 13.99
CA SER A 40 4.91 -13.95 15.24
C SER A 40 4.56 -12.52 15.58
N PHE A 41 3.27 -12.20 15.74
CA PHE A 41 2.83 -10.84 16.04
C PHE A 41 2.48 -10.66 17.50
N GLN A 42 2.98 -9.59 18.10
CA GLN A 42 2.54 -9.10 19.39
C GLN A 42 1.95 -7.70 19.27
N PHE A 43 1.03 -7.37 20.18
CA PHE A 43 0.36 -6.09 20.22
C PHE A 43 0.49 -5.56 21.64
N ARG A 44 1.06 -4.37 21.77
CA ARG A 44 1.36 -3.74 23.06
C ARG A 44 0.87 -2.31 23.09
N ASP A 45 0.67 -1.77 24.29
CA ASP A 45 0.41 -0.36 24.48
C ASP A 45 1.73 0.43 24.56
N LEU A 46 1.89 1.50 23.77
CA LEU A 46 3.16 2.23 23.69
C LEU A 46 3.55 2.92 25.00
N THR A 47 2.57 3.45 25.73
CA THR A 47 2.83 4.20 26.96
C THR A 47 3.08 3.28 28.15
N SER A 48 2.22 2.29 28.35
CA SER A 48 2.30 1.39 29.53
C SER A 48 3.15 0.14 29.30
N GLN A 49 3.51 -0.16 28.05
CA GLN A 49 4.21 -1.37 27.63
C GLN A 49 3.47 -2.70 27.85
N HIS A 50 2.21 -2.60 28.28
CA HIS A 50 1.37 -3.75 28.53
C HIS A 50 1.13 -4.57 27.26
N LEU A 51 1.26 -5.89 27.40
CA LEU A 51 0.87 -6.85 26.39
C LEU A 51 -0.65 -6.88 26.23
N LEU A 52 -1.13 -6.47 25.05
CA LEU A 52 -2.55 -6.44 24.71
C LEU A 52 -2.99 -7.73 24.01
N ALA A 53 -2.16 -8.26 23.11
CA ALA A 53 -2.42 -9.53 22.43
C ALA A 53 -1.12 -10.22 21.99
N GLN A 54 -1.12 -11.55 22.02
CA GLN A 54 0.03 -12.39 21.65
C GLN A 54 -0.01 -12.90 20.20
N HIS A 55 -1.09 -12.60 19.47
CA HIS A 55 -1.26 -12.91 18.06
C HIS A 55 -2.44 -12.11 17.48
N PHE A 56 -2.51 -12.03 16.16
CA PHE A 56 -3.47 -11.16 15.46
C PHE A 56 -4.94 -11.54 15.68
N GLN A 57 -5.27 -12.81 15.92
CA GLN A 57 -6.66 -13.22 16.17
C GLN A 57 -7.20 -12.66 17.49
N VAL A 58 -6.42 -12.73 18.59
CA VAL A 58 -6.81 -12.14 19.88
C VAL A 58 -6.89 -10.62 19.75
N TRP A 59 -5.97 -10.01 19.00
CA TRP A 59 -6.01 -8.58 18.70
C TRP A 59 -7.31 -8.18 18.00
N LEU A 60 -7.68 -8.83 16.89
CA LEU A 60 -8.90 -8.55 16.15
C LEU A 60 -10.16 -8.82 16.98
N GLU A 61 -10.18 -9.88 17.79
CA GLU A 61 -11.29 -10.17 18.68
C GLU A 61 -11.47 -9.09 19.75
N ALA A 62 -10.37 -8.63 20.35
CA ALA A 62 -10.39 -7.53 21.30
C ALA A 62 -10.84 -6.22 20.65
N LEU A 63 -10.35 -5.91 19.45
CA LEU A 63 -10.78 -4.74 18.68
C LEU A 63 -12.29 -4.75 18.38
N LYS A 64 -12.83 -5.91 18.00
CA LYS A 64 -14.27 -6.10 17.76
C LYS A 64 -15.08 -5.83 19.02
N LYS A 65 -14.66 -6.39 20.17
CA LYS A 65 -15.31 -6.16 21.48
C LYS A 65 -15.24 -4.71 21.93
N GLN A 66 -14.18 -3.99 21.55
CA GLN A 66 -14.01 -2.56 21.81
C GLN A 66 -14.80 -1.65 20.86
N GLY A 67 -15.55 -2.21 19.90
CA GLY A 67 -16.35 -1.43 18.97
C GLY A 67 -15.55 -0.82 17.81
N THR A 68 -14.41 -1.42 17.45
CA THR A 68 -13.66 -1.00 16.26
C THR A 68 -14.50 -1.22 15.00
N SER A 69 -14.76 -0.16 14.25
CA SER A 69 -15.58 -0.20 13.05
C SER A 69 -14.79 -0.52 11.78
N LYS A 70 -13.51 -0.14 11.75
CA LYS A 70 -12.64 -0.29 10.58
C LYS A 70 -11.16 -0.34 11.00
N LEU A 71 -10.38 -1.06 10.21
CA LEU A 71 -8.93 -0.92 10.10
C LEU A 71 -8.57 -0.16 8.82
N SER A 72 -7.54 0.67 8.87
CA SER A 72 -6.96 1.29 7.69
C SER A 72 -5.45 1.23 7.71
N LEU A 73 -4.84 1.35 6.53
CA LEU A 73 -3.39 1.43 6.36
C LEU A 73 -3.01 2.83 5.91
N HIS A 74 -1.91 3.39 6.43
CA HIS A 74 -1.46 4.73 6.08
C HIS A 74 0.06 4.81 5.95
N LEU A 75 0.55 5.83 5.24
CA LEU A 75 1.99 6.11 5.16
C LEU A 75 2.51 6.69 6.48
N SER A 76 3.61 6.16 6.98
CA SER A 76 4.26 6.61 8.22
C SER A 76 4.74 8.06 8.16
N SER A 77 4.89 8.64 6.97
CA SER A 77 5.18 10.07 6.79
C SER A 77 4.14 11.00 7.44
N LEU A 78 2.92 10.51 7.68
CA LEU A 78 1.89 11.25 8.42
C LEU A 78 2.28 11.50 9.89
N LEU A 79 3.20 10.71 10.44
CA LEU A 79 3.65 10.76 11.84
C LEU A 79 5.00 11.46 12.01
N ASN A 80 5.63 11.98 10.95
CA ASN A 80 6.97 12.59 11.01
C ASN A 80 7.09 13.78 11.99
N GLU A 81 5.98 14.45 12.27
CA GLU A 81 5.93 15.59 13.21
C GLU A 81 5.75 15.15 14.67
N GLU A 82 5.47 13.87 14.93
CA GLU A 82 5.17 13.35 16.26
C GLU A 82 6.45 12.86 16.95
N GLN A 83 6.52 13.08 18.26
CA GLN A 83 7.61 12.56 19.08
C GLN A 83 7.20 11.22 19.67
N ASN A 84 8.14 10.27 19.68
CA ASN A 84 7.95 9.00 20.36
C ASN A 84 7.78 9.25 21.88
N PRO A 85 6.61 8.95 22.47
CA PRO A 85 6.36 9.20 23.88
C PRO A 85 7.07 8.23 24.82
N ASN A 86 7.66 7.15 24.30
CA ASN A 86 8.35 6.14 25.12
C ASN A 86 9.77 5.87 24.59
N GLY A 87 10.77 6.41 25.29
CA GLY A 87 12.19 6.26 24.94
C GLY A 87 12.75 4.84 25.11
N ASN A 88 12.03 3.93 25.77
CA ASN A 88 12.43 2.52 25.87
C ASN A 88 12.07 1.72 24.63
N ILE A 89 11.29 2.29 23.71
CA ILE A 89 10.85 1.63 22.48
C ILE A 89 11.47 2.35 21.30
N GLU A 90 12.21 1.65 20.46
CA GLU A 90 12.62 2.14 19.16
C GLU A 90 11.52 1.85 18.14
N LEU A 91 10.83 2.89 17.67
CA LEU A 91 9.83 2.75 16.60
C LEU A 91 10.54 2.55 15.26
N LEU A 92 10.13 1.53 14.51
CA LEU A 92 10.74 1.16 13.25
C LEU A 92 10.28 2.08 12.12
N PRO A 93 11.20 2.51 11.22
CA PRO A 93 10.89 3.41 10.11
C PRO A 93 10.25 2.67 8.92
N TYR A 94 9.31 1.76 9.20
CA TYR A 94 8.55 1.10 8.15
C TYR A 94 7.63 2.10 7.45
N THR A 95 7.42 1.88 6.15
CA THR A 95 6.69 2.80 5.28
C THR A 95 5.23 2.96 5.65
N HIS A 96 4.63 1.93 6.27
CA HIS A 96 3.21 1.90 6.60
C HIS A 96 2.96 1.63 8.08
N PHE A 97 1.81 2.10 8.57
CA PHE A 97 1.25 1.73 9.87
C PHE A 97 -0.26 1.49 9.75
N ILE A 98 -0.80 0.69 10.68
CA ILE A 98 -2.25 0.38 10.72
C ILE A 98 -2.94 1.35 11.67
N VAL A 99 -4.17 1.75 11.37
CA VAL A 99 -5.04 2.51 12.28
C VAL A 99 -6.32 1.73 12.54
N SER A 100 -6.68 1.56 13.81
CA SER A 100 -8.00 1.09 14.22
C SER A 100 -8.92 2.26 14.58
N HIS A 101 -10.13 2.27 14.03
CA HIS A 101 -11.14 3.31 14.21
C HIS A 101 -12.18 2.87 15.24
N GLN A 102 -12.22 3.55 16.40
CA GLN A 102 -13.07 3.22 17.53
C GLN A 102 -13.90 4.44 17.95
N ASN A 103 -15.15 4.51 17.49
CA ASN A 103 -16.01 5.68 17.71
C ASN A 103 -15.27 6.98 17.29
N ASP A 104 -15.10 7.91 18.22
CA ASP A 104 -14.41 9.19 18.00
C ASP A 104 -12.87 9.10 18.16
N LYS A 105 -12.35 7.93 18.55
CA LYS A 105 -10.92 7.70 18.76
C LYS A 105 -10.30 6.91 17.62
N LYS A 106 -9.03 7.19 17.35
CA LYS A 106 -8.21 6.46 16.38
C LYS A 106 -6.92 6.05 17.05
N PHE A 107 -6.53 4.80 16.86
CA PHE A 107 -5.29 4.27 17.41
C PHE A 107 -4.39 3.78 16.29
N ALA A 108 -3.18 4.33 16.22
CA ALA A 108 -2.12 3.80 15.37
C ALA A 108 -1.49 2.55 15.99
N TRP A 109 -1.10 1.63 15.13
CA TRP A 109 -0.37 0.40 15.43
C TRP A 109 0.92 0.44 14.61
N ILE A 110 2.02 0.76 15.28
CA ILE A 110 3.33 1.05 14.67
C ILE A 110 4.32 -0.02 15.11
N PHE A 111 5.16 -0.50 14.21
CA PHE A 111 6.19 -1.47 14.59
C PHE A 111 7.27 -0.83 15.45
N GLY A 112 7.79 -1.59 16.42
CA GLY A 112 8.88 -1.12 17.27
C GLY A 112 9.56 -2.24 18.05
N HIS A 113 10.79 -1.99 18.45
CA HIS A 113 11.56 -2.88 19.31
C HIS A 113 11.63 -2.31 20.72
N GLU A 114 11.45 -3.19 21.69
CA GLU A 114 11.73 -2.87 23.08
C GLU A 114 13.25 -2.88 23.27
N LEU A 115 13.80 -1.78 23.77
CA LEU A 115 15.22 -1.64 24.04
C LEU A 115 15.52 -2.24 25.41
N ALA A 116 16.43 -3.20 25.45
CA ALA A 116 16.84 -3.81 26.69
C ALA A 116 17.64 -2.80 27.53
N GLU A 117 17.18 -2.57 28.77
CA GLU A 117 17.75 -1.57 29.68
C GLU A 117 19.26 -1.78 29.95
N TRP A 118 19.71 -3.04 29.96
CA TRP A 118 21.09 -3.42 30.28
C TRP A 118 21.90 -3.84 29.05
N TYR A 119 21.33 -3.73 27.85
CA TYR A 119 22.03 -4.03 26.61
C TYR A 119 22.55 -2.73 26.00
N ASN A 120 23.82 -2.44 26.27
CA ASN A 120 24.49 -1.28 25.71
C ASN A 120 25.12 -1.63 24.35
N ASN A 121 25.22 -0.66 23.44
CA ASN A 121 25.80 -0.84 22.10
C ASN A 121 27.28 -1.32 22.11
N ASP A 122 27.95 -1.24 23.25
CA ASP A 122 29.34 -1.72 23.44
C ASP A 122 29.41 -3.22 23.79
N ASN A 123 28.27 -3.89 23.97
CA ASN A 123 28.20 -5.29 24.33
C ASN A 123 27.75 -6.16 23.14
N GLU A 124 28.66 -6.97 22.61
CA GLU A 124 28.41 -7.96 21.55
C GLU A 124 27.89 -9.29 22.10
N PHE A 125 26.93 -9.27 23.04
CA PHE A 125 26.35 -10.52 23.56
C PHE A 125 25.28 -11.04 22.60
N GLU A 126 25.69 -11.89 21.64
CA GLU A 126 24.75 -12.63 20.83
C GLU A 126 24.16 -13.81 21.61
N ALA A 127 22.84 -13.97 21.53
CA ALA A 127 22.18 -15.16 22.08
C ALA A 127 22.70 -16.41 21.34
N PRO A 128 22.99 -17.52 22.04
CA PRO A 128 23.38 -18.77 21.39
C PRO A 128 22.34 -19.20 20.35
N ALA A 129 22.77 -19.73 19.21
CA ALA A 129 21.86 -20.14 18.14
C ALA A 129 20.79 -21.16 18.58
N SER A 130 21.07 -21.98 19.59
CA SER A 130 20.07 -22.91 20.16
C SER A 130 18.98 -22.23 21.01
N GLN A 131 19.16 -20.94 21.33
CA GLN A 131 18.24 -20.12 22.10
C GLN A 131 17.56 -19.05 21.22
N THR A 132 17.86 -18.99 19.92
CA THR A 132 17.18 -18.10 18.98
C THR A 132 15.91 -18.75 18.45
N CYS A 133 14.92 -17.92 18.11
CA CYS A 133 13.70 -18.35 17.46
C CYS A 133 13.82 -18.11 15.95
N GLU A 134 13.46 -19.10 15.13
CA GLU A 134 13.45 -18.93 13.67
C GLU A 134 12.31 -17.99 13.20
N LEU A 135 11.24 -17.86 14.00
CA LEU A 135 10.16 -16.93 13.69
C LEU A 135 10.56 -15.50 14.05
N ARG A 136 10.30 -14.58 13.11
CA ARG A 136 10.49 -13.17 13.34
C ARG A 136 9.40 -12.64 14.27
N LEU A 137 9.80 -12.13 15.43
CA LEU A 137 8.88 -11.44 16.34
C LEU A 137 8.66 -10.01 15.85
N GLU A 138 7.40 -9.67 15.64
CA GLU A 138 6.94 -8.39 15.12
C GLU A 138 5.98 -7.76 16.14
N THR A 139 6.37 -6.65 16.76
CA THR A 139 5.57 -5.99 17.80
C THR A 139 4.94 -4.71 17.29
N PHE A 140 3.60 -4.69 17.29
CA PHE A 140 2.80 -3.49 17.07
C PHE A 140 2.56 -2.74 18.38
N TRP A 141 2.92 -1.47 18.41
CA TRP A 141 2.72 -0.55 19.52
C TRP A 141 1.53 0.37 19.26
N ARG A 142 0.56 0.34 20.18
CA ARG A 142 -0.65 1.14 20.13
C ARG A 142 -0.37 2.57 20.60
N PHE A 143 -0.75 3.54 19.79
CA PHE A 143 -0.67 4.97 20.10
C PHE A 143 -1.98 5.68 19.74
N GLU A 144 -2.56 6.46 20.67
CA GLU A 144 -3.78 7.23 20.40
C GLU A 144 -3.45 8.48 19.56
N LEU A 145 -4.13 8.64 18.44
CA LEU A 145 -3.91 9.77 17.53
C LEU A 145 -4.63 11.02 18.04
N ASN A 146 -3.92 12.15 18.04
CA ASN A 146 -4.51 13.45 18.32
C ASN A 146 -5.53 13.87 17.23
N GLU A 147 -6.32 14.92 17.49
CA GLU A 147 -7.37 15.38 16.58
C GLU A 147 -6.83 15.81 15.20
N LYS A 148 -5.64 16.44 15.16
CA LYS A 148 -4.98 16.89 13.93
C LYS A 148 -4.64 15.69 13.04
N LEU A 149 -4.01 14.66 13.59
CA LEU A 149 -3.70 13.42 12.88
C LEU A 149 -4.98 12.69 12.48
N SER A 150 -5.96 12.62 13.37
CA SER A 150 -7.25 11.98 13.08
C SER A 150 -7.92 12.58 11.85
N LYS A 151 -7.87 13.91 11.67
CA LYS A 151 -8.35 14.59 10.45
C LYS A 151 -7.52 14.25 9.20
N LYS A 152 -6.18 14.16 9.32
CA LYS A 152 -5.31 13.73 8.21
C LYS A 152 -5.64 12.29 7.77
N ILE A 153 -5.86 11.39 8.73
CA ILE A 153 -6.27 10.00 8.50
C ILE A 153 -7.58 9.93 7.73
N GLU A 154 -8.62 10.66 8.17
CA GLU A 154 -9.91 10.69 7.46
C GLU A 154 -9.79 11.24 6.03
N ALA A 155 -8.96 12.27 5.83
CA ALA A 155 -8.74 12.84 4.52
C ALA A 155 -8.09 11.83 3.54
N ASP A 156 -7.23 10.93 4.02
CA ASP A 156 -6.58 9.90 3.22
C ASP A 156 -7.54 8.75 2.83
N LEU A 157 -8.63 8.57 3.58
CA LEU A 157 -9.68 7.56 3.33
C LEU A 157 -10.73 8.00 2.30
N LYS A 158 -10.49 9.07 1.54
CA LYS A 158 -11.37 9.46 0.43
C LYS A 158 -11.30 8.44 -0.70
N ASN A 159 -12.46 8.16 -1.29
CA ASN A 159 -12.57 7.19 -2.38
C ASN A 159 -11.60 7.52 -3.54
N PRO A 160 -10.81 6.53 -3.99
CA PRO A 160 -9.86 6.72 -5.08
C PRO A 160 -10.53 6.61 -6.46
N PRO A 161 -10.16 7.46 -7.43
CA PRO A 161 -10.53 7.28 -8.83
C PRO A 161 -9.64 6.21 -9.48
N TRP A 162 -10.04 4.93 -9.38
CA TRP A 162 -9.19 3.78 -9.78
C TRP A 162 -8.67 3.83 -11.22
N GLN A 163 -9.49 4.23 -12.18
CA GLN A 163 -9.06 4.36 -13.58
C GLN A 163 -7.97 5.44 -13.71
N GLU A 164 -8.13 6.60 -13.08
CA GLU A 164 -7.14 7.68 -13.13
C GLU A 164 -5.82 7.26 -12.47
N ILE A 165 -5.90 6.50 -11.36
CA ILE A 165 -4.72 5.93 -10.71
C ILE A 165 -4.01 4.96 -11.66
N ALA A 166 -4.75 4.06 -12.32
CA ALA A 166 -4.17 3.12 -13.27
C ALA A 166 -3.49 3.85 -14.45
N ASP A 167 -4.18 4.82 -15.04
CA ASP A 167 -3.65 5.63 -16.15
C ASP A 167 -2.39 6.40 -15.76
N PHE A 168 -2.39 6.98 -14.55
CA PHE A 168 -1.24 7.68 -13.98
C PHE A 168 -0.05 6.74 -13.73
N MET A 169 -0.28 5.56 -13.16
CA MET A 169 0.77 4.56 -12.94
C MET A 169 1.35 4.08 -14.28
N ASP A 170 0.50 3.87 -15.29
CA ASP A 170 0.92 3.55 -16.66
C ASP A 170 1.81 4.63 -17.26
N SER A 171 1.44 5.91 -17.16
CA SER A 171 2.25 7.00 -17.71
C SER A 171 3.55 7.21 -16.94
N GLU A 172 3.51 7.20 -15.61
CA GLU A 172 4.63 7.59 -14.77
C GLU A 172 5.65 6.49 -14.54
N LEU A 173 5.23 5.22 -14.60
CA LEU A 173 6.07 4.06 -14.32
C LEU A 173 6.24 3.16 -15.54
N PHE A 174 5.16 2.55 -16.03
CA PHE A 174 5.26 1.46 -16.99
C PHE A 174 5.68 1.91 -18.40
N ARG A 175 5.30 3.13 -18.83
CA ARG A 175 5.74 3.73 -20.11
C ARG A 175 7.06 4.51 -20.03
N SER A 176 7.69 4.52 -18.86
CA SER A 176 8.97 5.19 -18.67
C SER A 176 10.08 4.47 -19.45
N LYS A 177 11.03 5.25 -20.00
CA LYS A 177 12.24 4.68 -20.62
C LYS A 177 13.05 3.79 -19.67
N TYR A 178 12.94 4.01 -18.36
CA TYR A 178 13.66 3.22 -17.36
C TYR A 178 13.05 1.82 -17.16
N ALA A 179 11.77 1.64 -17.51
CA ALA A 179 11.06 0.37 -17.56
C ALA A 179 11.25 -0.37 -18.90
N ALA A 180 12.08 0.14 -19.82
CA ALA A 180 12.37 -0.56 -21.07
C ALA A 180 12.98 -1.94 -20.81
N GLY A 181 12.41 -2.97 -21.44
CA GLY A 181 12.79 -4.37 -21.24
C GLY A 181 12.10 -5.06 -20.06
N PHE A 182 11.21 -4.38 -19.35
CA PHE A 182 10.32 -5.01 -18.37
C PHE A 182 9.26 -5.87 -19.09
N GLU A 183 9.17 -7.13 -18.70
CA GLU A 183 8.11 -8.03 -19.14
C GLU A 183 6.97 -8.01 -18.12
N GLU A 184 5.75 -7.68 -18.58
CA GLU A 184 4.59 -7.68 -17.69
C GLU A 184 4.25 -9.10 -17.25
N PRO A 185 3.90 -9.31 -15.97
CA PRO A 185 3.45 -10.61 -15.50
C PRO A 185 2.18 -11.06 -16.24
N GLU A 186 2.01 -12.36 -16.45
CA GLU A 186 0.76 -12.93 -16.97
C GLU A 186 -0.33 -12.81 -15.90
N LEU A 187 -1.32 -11.94 -16.15
CA LEU A 187 -2.28 -11.50 -15.13
C LEU A 187 -3.69 -12.07 -15.30
N GLN A 188 -3.94 -12.95 -16.27
CA GLN A 188 -5.30 -13.44 -16.56
C GLN A 188 -5.93 -14.09 -15.31
N ASN A 189 -6.85 -13.36 -14.69
CA ASN A 189 -7.58 -13.73 -13.46
C ASN A 189 -6.69 -14.11 -12.27
N ALA A 190 -5.43 -13.66 -12.25
CA ALA A 190 -4.50 -14.00 -11.18
C ALA A 190 -4.72 -13.12 -9.96
N LEU A 191 -5.11 -13.74 -8.85
CA LEU A 191 -5.17 -13.06 -7.55
C LEU A 191 -3.74 -12.90 -7.00
N PHE A 192 -3.42 -11.69 -6.55
CA PHE A 192 -2.11 -11.39 -5.98
C PHE A 192 -1.97 -11.98 -4.56
N ASP A 193 -1.10 -12.99 -4.41
CA ASP A 193 -0.84 -13.72 -3.15
C ASP A 193 0.41 -13.24 -2.38
N GLY A 194 1.09 -12.22 -2.90
CA GLY A 194 2.29 -11.65 -2.30
C GLY A 194 3.57 -12.45 -2.48
N THR A 195 3.57 -13.53 -3.26
CA THR A 195 4.74 -14.39 -3.48
C THR A 195 5.06 -14.58 -4.96
N ASN A 196 6.35 -14.57 -5.30
CA ASN A 196 6.82 -14.89 -6.66
C ASN A 196 7.08 -16.41 -6.83
N ILE A 197 6.72 -17.23 -5.82
CA ILE A 197 7.03 -18.66 -5.79
C ILE A 197 5.82 -19.45 -6.30
N LYS A 198 5.99 -20.16 -7.41
CA LYS A 198 5.04 -21.17 -7.87
C LYS A 198 5.02 -22.32 -6.83
N SER A 199 4.00 -22.34 -5.99
CA SER A 199 3.75 -23.46 -5.06
C SER A 199 2.68 -24.37 -5.65
N LEU A 200 2.77 -25.66 -5.33
CA LEU A 200 1.73 -26.64 -5.63
C LEU A 200 0.53 -26.52 -4.68
N GLU A 201 0.72 -25.90 -3.50
CA GLU A 201 -0.35 -25.68 -2.55
C GLU A 201 -1.14 -24.40 -2.85
N PRO A 202 -2.48 -24.41 -2.68
CA PRO A 202 -3.31 -23.23 -2.89
C PRO A 202 -2.93 -22.14 -1.90
N LYS A 203 -2.51 -20.99 -2.42
CA LYS A 203 -2.14 -19.80 -1.65
C LYS A 203 -3.30 -18.83 -1.60
N LEU A 204 -3.53 -18.24 -0.43
CA LEU A 204 -4.56 -17.21 -0.27
C LEU A 204 -4.08 -15.87 -0.84
N ALA A 205 -4.96 -15.17 -1.54
CA ALA A 205 -4.66 -13.82 -2.00
C ALA A 205 -4.51 -12.84 -0.81
N LEU A 206 -3.73 -11.76 -0.96
CA LEU A 206 -3.59 -10.73 0.08
C LEU A 206 -4.88 -9.92 0.31
N ILE A 207 -5.85 -10.06 -0.60
CA ILE A 207 -7.17 -9.42 -0.56
C ILE A 207 -8.21 -10.54 -0.60
N PRO A 208 -9.27 -10.50 0.24
CA PRO A 208 -10.33 -11.50 0.20
C PRO A 208 -10.99 -11.62 -1.18
N GLU A 209 -11.17 -12.86 -1.65
CA GLU A 209 -11.60 -13.19 -3.02
C GLU A 209 -13.10 -12.90 -3.29
N ASN A 210 -13.85 -12.52 -2.27
CA ASN A 210 -15.30 -12.25 -2.36
C ASN A 210 -15.62 -10.91 -3.07
N TYR A 211 -14.61 -10.19 -3.56
CA TYR A 211 -14.75 -8.86 -4.13
C TYR A 211 -14.12 -8.79 -5.54
N PRO A 212 -14.74 -8.05 -6.48
CA PRO A 212 -14.15 -7.80 -7.80
C PRO A 212 -13.04 -6.75 -7.68
N ALA A 213 -11.89 -7.14 -7.14
CA ALA A 213 -10.75 -6.26 -6.86
C ALA A 213 -9.68 -6.31 -7.98
N ASP A 214 -10.12 -6.38 -9.24
CA ASP A 214 -9.26 -6.61 -10.41
C ASP A 214 -8.11 -5.59 -10.52
N TYR A 215 -8.40 -4.29 -10.38
CA TYR A 215 -7.35 -3.27 -10.39
C TYR A 215 -6.37 -3.44 -9.24
N ALA A 216 -6.86 -3.79 -8.06
CA ALA A 216 -5.98 -3.95 -6.89
C ALA A 216 -5.00 -5.09 -7.11
N HIS A 217 -5.47 -6.27 -7.52
CA HIS A 217 -4.59 -7.41 -7.81
C HIS A 217 -3.63 -7.11 -8.97
N GLN A 218 -4.14 -6.54 -10.07
CA GLN A 218 -3.34 -6.26 -11.24
C GLN A 218 -2.24 -5.22 -10.97
N LEU A 219 -2.61 -4.08 -10.36
CA LEU A 219 -1.66 -3.01 -10.08
C LEU A 219 -0.63 -3.43 -9.02
N LEU A 220 -1.03 -4.17 -7.97
CA LEU A 220 -0.06 -4.68 -6.99
C LEU A 220 0.94 -5.62 -7.66
N SER A 221 0.47 -6.56 -8.48
CA SER A 221 1.33 -7.53 -9.17
C SER A 221 2.29 -6.85 -10.15
N ARG A 222 1.77 -5.98 -11.05
CA ARG A 222 2.60 -5.25 -12.02
C ARG A 222 3.63 -4.35 -11.35
N THR A 223 3.22 -3.62 -10.30
CA THR A 223 4.11 -2.66 -9.62
C THR A 223 5.18 -3.38 -8.80
N GLN A 224 4.85 -4.48 -8.12
CA GLN A 224 5.84 -5.32 -7.43
C GLN A 224 6.85 -5.90 -8.42
N ALA A 225 6.40 -6.45 -9.55
CA ALA A 225 7.28 -7.01 -10.57
C ALA A 225 8.21 -5.94 -11.17
N LEU A 226 7.70 -4.72 -11.41
CA LEU A 226 8.52 -3.61 -11.85
C LEU A 226 9.55 -3.19 -10.80
N ALA A 227 9.17 -3.11 -9.52
CA ALA A 227 10.10 -2.78 -8.44
C ALA A 227 11.22 -3.82 -8.33
N ASP A 228 10.88 -5.11 -8.40
CA ASP A 228 11.85 -6.21 -8.38
C ASP A 228 12.80 -6.14 -9.60
N TYR A 229 12.27 -5.87 -10.80
CA TYR A 229 13.06 -5.67 -12.01
C TYR A 229 14.03 -4.49 -11.89
N LEU A 230 13.57 -3.35 -11.38
CA LEU A 230 14.41 -2.15 -11.22
C LEU A 230 15.50 -2.35 -10.17
N GLU A 231 15.21 -3.05 -9.08
CA GLU A 231 16.21 -3.43 -8.08
C GLU A 231 17.27 -4.36 -8.68
N GLN A 232 16.88 -5.36 -9.49
CA GLN A 232 17.81 -6.22 -10.20
C GLN A 232 18.69 -5.43 -11.18
N LYS A 233 18.06 -4.55 -11.99
CA LYS A 233 18.76 -3.68 -12.95
C LYS A 233 19.78 -2.77 -12.26
N LYS A 234 19.41 -2.18 -11.12
CA LYS A 234 20.30 -1.38 -10.28
C LYS A 234 21.46 -2.20 -9.70
N ARG A 235 21.25 -3.47 -9.33
CA ARG A 235 22.34 -4.35 -8.87
C ARG A 235 23.34 -4.65 -10.00
N LEU A 236 22.84 -5.02 -11.18
CA LEU A 236 23.68 -5.31 -12.35
C LEU A 236 24.48 -4.10 -12.81
N ALA A 237 23.88 -2.91 -12.77
CA ALA A 237 24.56 -1.66 -13.12
C ALA A 237 25.70 -1.27 -12.15
N ASN A 238 25.72 -1.82 -10.94
CA ASN A 238 26.81 -1.62 -9.98
C ASN A 238 27.82 -2.78 -9.99
N ASP A 239 27.63 -3.79 -10.85
CA ASP A 239 28.56 -4.91 -10.99
C ASP A 239 29.77 -4.48 -11.86
N PRO A 240 31.02 -4.66 -11.40
CA PRO A 240 32.22 -4.35 -12.19
C PRO A 240 32.32 -5.09 -13.54
N LEU A 241 31.54 -6.15 -13.74
CA LEU A 241 31.48 -6.94 -14.98
C LEU A 241 30.25 -6.62 -15.86
N GLY A 242 29.39 -5.69 -15.43
CA GLY A 242 28.16 -5.29 -16.13
C GLY A 242 28.38 -4.26 -17.25
N GLU A 243 27.29 -3.91 -17.96
CA GLU A 243 27.31 -2.76 -18.87
C GLU A 243 27.60 -1.47 -18.09
N GLU A 244 28.60 -0.70 -18.53
CA GLU A 244 28.94 0.59 -17.94
C GLU A 244 27.85 1.62 -18.24
N LEU A 245 26.92 1.82 -17.30
CA LEU A 245 26.09 3.02 -17.28
C LEU A 245 26.93 4.23 -16.85
N ASP A 246 26.70 5.37 -17.48
CA ASP A 246 27.33 6.62 -17.03
C ASP A 246 26.76 7.07 -15.66
N GLN A 247 27.45 7.99 -14.99
CA GLN A 247 27.04 8.48 -13.66
C GLN A 247 25.66 9.13 -13.65
N GLU A 248 25.27 9.82 -14.72
CA GLU A 248 23.98 10.49 -14.82
C GLU A 248 22.84 9.47 -14.96
N GLN A 249 23.06 8.42 -15.76
CA GLN A 249 22.16 7.30 -15.93
C GLN A 249 21.95 6.55 -14.61
N LEU A 250 23.02 6.32 -13.84
CA LEU A 250 22.94 5.69 -12.51
C LEU A 250 22.11 6.53 -11.52
N ILE A 251 22.34 7.85 -11.46
CA ILE A 251 21.55 8.75 -10.60
C ILE A 251 20.08 8.74 -11.02
N ASN A 252 19.80 8.84 -12.31
CA ASN A 252 18.44 8.84 -12.81
C ASN A 252 17.72 7.51 -12.58
N LEU A 253 18.41 6.37 -12.75
CA LEU A 253 17.86 5.06 -12.42
C LEU A 253 17.51 4.98 -10.93
N ARG A 254 18.42 5.41 -10.05
CA ARG A 254 18.18 5.44 -8.60
C ARG A 254 16.97 6.31 -8.24
N ASN A 255 16.85 7.50 -8.84
CA ASN A 255 15.71 8.39 -8.61
C ASN A 255 14.40 7.76 -9.10
N PHE A 256 14.44 7.08 -10.25
CA PHE A 256 13.27 6.37 -10.78
C PHE A 256 12.87 5.17 -9.91
N THR A 257 13.83 4.40 -9.40
CA THR A 257 13.58 3.32 -8.43
C THR A 257 12.90 3.88 -7.17
N GLN A 258 13.42 4.97 -6.60
CA GLN A 258 12.80 5.60 -5.43
C GLN A 258 11.38 6.09 -5.72
N LYS A 259 11.16 6.74 -6.87
CA LYS A 259 9.82 7.15 -7.31
C LYS A 259 8.87 5.96 -7.42
N THR A 260 9.35 4.82 -7.93
CA THR A 260 8.57 3.58 -8.04
C THR A 260 8.19 3.06 -6.66
N ASP A 261 9.13 3.00 -5.71
CA ASP A 261 8.87 2.61 -4.32
C ASP A 261 7.82 3.54 -3.67
N ASP A 262 7.94 4.86 -3.87
CA ASP A 262 7.02 5.86 -3.29
C ASP A 262 5.60 5.75 -3.85
N LEU A 263 5.46 5.58 -5.17
CA LEU A 263 4.16 5.38 -5.81
C LEU A 263 3.56 4.02 -5.43
N PHE A 264 4.38 2.99 -5.30
CA PHE A 264 3.93 1.68 -4.86
C PHE A 264 3.42 1.72 -3.42
N ALA A 265 4.13 2.39 -2.52
CA ALA A 265 3.69 2.59 -1.14
C ALA A 265 2.33 3.29 -1.06
N LYS A 266 2.09 4.30 -1.91
CA LYS A 266 0.78 5.00 -2.00
C LYS A 266 -0.31 4.09 -2.58
N LEU A 267 0.00 3.28 -3.59
CA LEU A 267 -0.93 2.31 -4.15
C LEU A 267 -1.39 1.31 -3.08
N ILE A 268 -0.46 0.76 -2.30
CA ILE A 268 -0.75 -0.19 -1.22
C ILE A 268 -1.74 0.39 -0.20
N VAL A 269 -1.59 1.66 0.17
CA VAL A 269 -2.55 2.38 1.04
C VAL A 269 -3.94 2.44 0.41
N LYS A 270 -4.04 2.83 -0.86
CA LYS A 270 -5.33 2.89 -1.56
C LYS A 270 -5.98 1.52 -1.66
N VAL A 271 -5.21 0.48 -1.97
CA VAL A 271 -5.70 -0.90 -2.03
C VAL A 271 -6.21 -1.36 -0.66
N ALA A 272 -5.40 -1.23 0.40
CA ALA A 272 -5.79 -1.64 1.75
C ALA A 272 -7.12 -1.02 2.21
N ASN A 273 -7.34 0.24 1.86
CA ASN A 273 -8.47 1.02 2.34
C ASN A 273 -9.71 0.94 1.44
N HIS A 274 -9.56 0.56 0.17
CA HIS A 274 -10.60 0.66 -0.87
C HIS A 274 -10.68 -0.54 -1.83
N TYR A 275 -10.06 -1.68 -1.53
CA TYR A 275 -10.06 -2.86 -2.40
C TYR A 275 -11.45 -3.29 -2.90
N GLN A 276 -12.51 -3.08 -2.11
CA GLN A 276 -13.89 -3.46 -2.46
C GLN A 276 -14.44 -2.72 -3.68
N THR A 277 -13.87 -1.57 -4.05
CA THR A 277 -14.29 -0.78 -5.22
C THR A 277 -13.26 -0.80 -6.35
N ALA A 278 -12.16 -1.55 -6.20
CA ALA A 278 -11.03 -1.60 -7.12
C ALA A 278 -11.30 -2.49 -8.35
N GLN A 279 -12.45 -2.29 -8.99
CA GLN A 279 -12.90 -3.08 -10.14
C GLN A 279 -12.57 -2.36 -11.45
N MET A 280 -12.22 -3.16 -12.47
CA MET A 280 -12.10 -2.63 -13.83
C MET A 280 -13.48 -2.29 -14.38
N VAL A 281 -13.63 -1.09 -14.93
CA VAL A 281 -14.83 -0.79 -15.71
C VAL A 281 -14.69 -1.53 -17.04
N PRO A 282 -15.60 -2.46 -17.38
CA PRO A 282 -15.53 -3.14 -18.66
C PRO A 282 -15.60 -2.08 -19.76
N VAL A 283 -14.60 -2.04 -20.64
CA VAL A 283 -14.67 -1.24 -21.86
C VAL A 283 -15.79 -1.84 -22.70
N VAL A 284 -16.99 -1.27 -22.57
CA VAL A 284 -18.07 -1.52 -23.50
C VAL A 284 -17.58 -0.96 -24.83
N LYS A 285 -16.95 -1.82 -25.64
CA LYS A 285 -16.80 -1.54 -27.07
C LYS A 285 -18.23 -1.40 -27.56
N ALA A 286 -18.68 -0.17 -27.80
CA ALA A 286 -19.92 0.09 -28.50
C ALA A 286 -19.88 -0.80 -29.74
N SER A 287 -20.78 -1.79 -29.80
CA SER A 287 -20.89 -2.64 -30.96
C SER A 287 -21.20 -1.70 -32.13
N PRO A 288 -20.47 -1.77 -33.26
CA PRO A 288 -20.75 -0.93 -34.43
C PRO A 288 -22.18 -1.09 -34.99
N PHE A 289 -22.96 -2.04 -34.44
CA PHE A 289 -24.31 -2.40 -34.85
C PHE A 289 -25.41 -1.95 -33.88
N GLU A 290 -25.10 -1.27 -32.77
CA GLU A 290 -26.13 -0.64 -31.94
C GLU A 290 -26.46 0.74 -32.52
N GLN A 291 -27.15 0.74 -33.67
CA GLN A 291 -27.88 1.91 -34.16
C GLN A 291 -29.11 2.08 -33.27
N SER A 292 -29.01 2.91 -32.25
CA SER A 292 -30.20 3.46 -31.60
C SER A 292 -30.92 4.35 -32.61
N ASN A 293 -32.08 3.85 -33.06
CA ASN A 293 -33.08 4.62 -33.75
C ASN A 293 -33.59 5.74 -32.83
N GLU A 294 -33.01 6.94 -32.95
CA GLU A 294 -33.63 8.17 -32.45
C GLU A 294 -33.73 9.21 -33.56
N ASN A 295 -34.96 9.73 -33.71
CA ASN A 295 -35.41 10.60 -34.78
C ASN A 295 -34.61 11.91 -34.92
N PRO A 296 -34.40 12.43 -36.14
CA PRO A 296 -33.67 13.66 -36.39
C PRO A 296 -34.60 14.88 -36.36
N GLN A 297 -34.66 15.62 -35.24
CA GLN A 297 -35.20 16.99 -35.24
C GLN A 297 -34.48 17.88 -34.22
N HIS A 298 -33.37 18.50 -34.64
CA HIS A 298 -33.17 19.96 -34.68
C HIS A 298 -31.67 20.26 -34.89
N LEU A 299 -31.27 20.51 -36.14
CA LEU A 299 -30.09 21.32 -36.39
C LEU A 299 -30.48 22.79 -36.17
N LYS A 300 -29.92 23.42 -35.14
CA LYS A 300 -29.63 24.86 -35.18
C LYS A 300 -28.12 25.03 -35.16
N SER A 301 -27.61 25.42 -36.31
CA SER A 301 -26.27 25.96 -36.52
C SER A 301 -26.07 27.25 -35.71
N GLN A 302 -24.99 27.33 -34.95
CA GLN A 302 -24.36 28.61 -34.62
C GLN A 302 -22.84 28.45 -34.61
N HIS A 303 -22.21 29.00 -35.65
CA HIS A 303 -20.82 29.43 -35.63
C HIS A 303 -20.70 30.64 -34.68
N HIS A 304 -19.68 30.68 -33.81
CA HIS A 304 -18.69 31.77 -33.82
C HIS A 304 -17.52 31.59 -32.83
N LYS A 305 -16.32 31.79 -33.41
CA LYS A 305 -15.15 32.54 -32.91
C LYS A 305 -14.52 32.18 -31.56
N GLY A 306 -13.31 31.63 -31.66
CA GLY A 306 -12.34 31.58 -30.58
C GLY A 306 -11.68 32.92 -30.31
N THR A 307 -11.56 33.23 -29.03
CA THR A 307 -10.44 33.95 -28.38
C THR A 307 -10.62 33.74 -26.89
N GLY A 308 -9.78 32.91 -26.26
CA GLY A 308 -9.89 32.58 -24.82
C GLY A 308 -9.38 31.19 -24.42
N SER A 309 -8.98 30.35 -25.37
CA SER A 309 -8.61 28.94 -25.10
C SER A 309 -7.30 28.78 -24.31
N GLY A 310 -6.40 29.76 -24.28
CA GLY A 310 -5.10 29.63 -23.60
C GLY A 310 -5.22 29.71 -22.08
N VAL A 311 -5.92 30.72 -21.58
CA VAL A 311 -6.05 30.99 -20.14
C VAL A 311 -6.92 29.94 -19.45
N ILE A 312 -8.02 29.50 -20.09
CA ILE A 312 -8.89 28.46 -19.53
C ILE A 312 -8.17 27.11 -19.48
N LYS A 313 -7.39 26.76 -20.51
CA LYS A 313 -6.54 25.55 -20.47
C LYS A 313 -5.47 25.64 -19.40
N LEU A 314 -4.86 26.80 -19.20
CA LEU A 314 -3.87 27.00 -18.15
C LEU A 314 -4.50 26.86 -16.76
N ILE A 315 -5.67 27.47 -16.54
CA ILE A 315 -6.41 27.36 -15.27
C ILE A 315 -6.81 25.91 -14.99
N ILE A 316 -7.33 25.19 -15.98
CA ILE A 316 -7.70 23.77 -15.82
C ILE A 316 -6.46 22.93 -15.53
N LEU A 317 -5.36 23.15 -16.25
CA LEU A 317 -4.09 22.46 -16.02
C LEU A 317 -3.54 22.76 -14.61
N THR A 318 -3.62 24.01 -14.15
CA THR A 318 -3.20 24.40 -12.80
C THR A 318 -4.09 23.76 -11.73
N ILE A 319 -5.41 23.68 -11.93
CA ILE A 319 -6.31 22.99 -11.00
C ILE A 319 -5.97 21.49 -10.94
N ILE A 320 -5.68 20.86 -12.07
CA ILE A 320 -5.28 19.45 -12.13
C ILE A 320 -3.93 19.25 -11.42
N ILE A 321 -2.94 20.09 -11.68
CA ILE A 321 -1.63 20.02 -11.01
C ILE A 321 -1.76 20.24 -9.50
N CYS A 322 -2.57 21.22 -9.07
CA CYS A 322 -2.82 21.47 -7.65
C CYS A 322 -3.59 20.32 -6.98
N ALA A 323 -4.56 19.71 -7.68
CA ALA A 323 -5.27 18.55 -7.19
C ALA A 323 -4.34 17.34 -7.07
N LEU A 324 -3.46 17.12 -8.05
CA LEU A 324 -2.45 16.06 -8.00
C LEU A 324 -1.41 16.32 -6.90
N ALA A 325 -0.88 17.53 -6.76
CA ALA A 325 0.06 17.89 -5.71
C ALA A 325 -0.57 17.74 -4.31
N TYR A 326 -1.82 18.16 -4.15
CA TYR A 326 -2.58 18.00 -2.91
C TYR A 326 -2.89 16.53 -2.59
N TYR A 327 -3.21 15.72 -3.60
CA TYR A 327 -3.59 14.31 -3.43
C TYR A 327 -2.36 13.40 -3.22
N PHE A 328 -1.22 13.74 -3.83
CA PHE A 328 0.02 12.97 -3.73
C PHE A 328 1.03 13.54 -2.72
N GLY A 329 0.74 14.68 -2.08
CA GLY A 329 1.61 15.28 -1.05
C GLY A 329 2.99 15.66 -1.57
N LEU A 330 3.05 16.33 -2.72
CA LEU A 330 4.27 16.95 -3.25
C LEU A 330 4.68 18.18 -2.45
#